data_AF-A0A6L3F5L7-F1
#
_entry.id   AF-A0A6L3F5L7-F1
#
_cell.length_a   1.000
_cell.length_b   1.000
_cell.length_c   1.000
_cell.angle_alpha   90.00
_cell.angle_beta   90.00
_cell.angle_gamma   90.00
#
_symmetry.space_group_name_H-M   'P 1'
#
loop_
_entity.id
_entity.type
_entity.pdbx_description
1 polymer ?
#
loop_
_entity_poly.entity_id
_entity_poly.type
_entity_poly.pdbx_seq_one_letter_code
_entity_poly.pdbx_strand_id
1 'polypeptide(L)'
;VEGTVARTDLSPLQGKKAFPNRKGRLVEPSSLFSVDDAALVNQFSDLDDHLLMSGDGVGEITAVFNIKPLSQAVKLHIVDGLNAVEAMSIQKQIANRRPLIDRLLQAEMKPGEKSFNAAFLANVRVLKLPELNIQYWLTIDGRTLKTEPEAVSVKFDSAVNILYLEDIPSWAMISRELAIAIKGSRAVGGLAIGIKEVLSADTFGKASRILDELGYM
;
A
#
# COMPACT_ATOMS: atom_id res chain seq x y z
N VAL A 1 25.61 28.46 -11.51
CA VAL A 1 26.33 29.23 -10.48
C VAL A 1 26.61 28.27 -9.35
N GLU A 2 27.83 27.73 -9.30
CA GLU A 2 28.28 26.93 -8.14
C GLU A 2 28.64 27.91 -7.02
N GLY A 3 27.90 27.86 -5.91
CA GLY A 3 28.16 28.68 -4.74
C GLY A 3 29.13 27.97 -3.80
N THR A 4 30.29 28.56 -3.55
CA THR A 4 31.22 28.08 -2.53
C THR A 4 30.67 28.43 -1.15
N VAL A 5 30.32 27.42 -0.34
CA VAL A 5 29.83 27.59 1.03
C VAL A 5 31.01 27.56 2.00
N ALA A 6 31.21 28.61 2.81
CA ALA A 6 32.29 28.63 3.79
C ALA A 6 31.95 27.76 5.00
N ARG A 7 32.95 27.18 5.68
CA ARG A 7 32.73 26.35 6.89
C ARG A 7 31.95 27.09 7.99
N THR A 8 32.13 28.41 8.11
CA THR A 8 31.40 29.26 9.06
C THR A 8 29.91 29.33 8.78
N ASP A 9 29.50 29.17 7.53
CA ASP A 9 28.09 29.19 7.11
C ASP A 9 27.35 27.89 7.50
N LEU A 10 28.11 26.83 7.81
CA LEU A 10 27.59 25.53 8.26
C LEU A 10 27.46 25.42 9.78
N SER A 11 27.93 26.43 10.55
CA SER A 11 27.84 26.46 12.01
C SER A 11 26.42 26.21 12.56
N PRO A 12 25.33 26.74 11.95
CA PRO A 12 23.96 26.48 12.40
C PRO A 12 23.49 25.02 12.23
N LEU A 13 24.22 24.23 11.44
CA LEU A 13 23.93 22.82 11.15
C LEU A 13 24.75 21.87 12.04
N GLN A 14 25.72 22.37 12.80
CA GLN A 14 26.50 21.52 13.71
C GLN A 14 25.60 20.86 14.75
N GLY A 15 25.66 19.54 14.83
CA GLY A 15 24.84 18.73 15.74
C GLY A 15 23.41 18.48 15.28
N LYS A 16 22.95 19.10 14.17
CA LYS A 16 21.63 18.84 13.60
C LYS A 16 21.72 17.72 12.57
N LYS A 17 20.85 16.71 12.72
CA LYS A 17 20.67 15.66 11.73
C LYS A 17 19.92 16.24 10.54
N ALA A 18 20.54 16.22 9.36
CA ALA A 18 19.91 16.70 8.13
C ALA A 18 20.29 15.79 6.95
N PHE A 19 19.35 15.59 6.03
CA PHE A 19 19.52 14.79 4.83
C PHE A 19 19.09 15.57 3.59
N PRO A 20 19.73 15.33 2.43
CA PRO A 20 19.29 15.94 1.18
C PRO A 20 17.93 15.36 0.75
N ASN A 21 16.97 16.24 0.48
CA ASN A 21 15.78 15.91 -0.26
C ASN A 21 16.08 15.74 -1.77
N ARG A 22 15.09 15.39 -2.59
CA ARG A 22 15.25 15.21 -4.04
C ARG A 22 15.73 16.46 -4.78
N LYS A 23 15.50 17.66 -4.23
CA LYS A 23 16.02 18.93 -4.76
C LYS A 23 17.43 19.26 -4.27
N GLY A 24 18.08 18.36 -3.53
CA GLY A 24 19.43 18.54 -2.98
C GLY A 24 19.50 19.48 -1.77
N ARG A 25 18.37 19.81 -1.14
CA ARG A 25 18.32 20.68 0.03
C ARG A 25 18.39 19.86 1.31
N LEU A 26 19.20 20.30 2.27
CA LEU A 26 19.28 19.67 3.59
C LEU A 26 18.03 19.99 4.40
N VAL A 27 17.31 18.95 4.81
CA VAL A 27 16.09 19.04 5.62
C VAL A 27 16.15 18.04 6.78
N GLU A 28 15.31 18.24 7.80
CA GLU A 28 15.25 17.34 8.94
C GLU A 28 14.66 15.98 8.54
N PRO A 29 15.15 14.85 9.11
CA PRO A 29 14.65 13.52 8.78
C PRO A 29 13.14 13.34 9.01
N SER A 30 12.57 14.04 9.99
CA SER A 30 11.13 13.98 10.31
C SER A 30 10.23 14.56 9.22
N SER A 31 10.78 15.38 8.32
CA SER A 31 10.06 15.99 7.20
C SER A 31 10.30 15.23 5.88
N LEU A 32 10.95 14.05 5.95
CA LEU A 32 11.27 13.21 4.79
C LEU A 32 10.47 11.91 4.77
N PHE A 33 10.21 11.44 3.55
CA PHE A 33 9.67 10.11 3.25
C PHE A 33 10.55 9.38 2.25
N SER A 34 10.66 8.05 2.42
CA SER A 34 11.28 7.21 1.39
C SER A 34 10.27 6.88 0.30
N VAL A 35 10.73 6.83 -0.95
CA VAL A 35 9.87 6.51 -2.09
C VAL A 35 9.81 5.01 -2.30
N ASP A 36 8.64 4.46 -2.02
CA ASP A 36 8.30 3.04 -2.19
C ASP A 36 7.17 2.81 -3.21
N ASP A 37 6.46 3.87 -3.60
CA ASP A 37 5.43 3.84 -4.65
C ASP A 37 5.55 5.07 -5.56
N ALA A 38 6.11 4.88 -6.75
CA ALA A 38 6.28 5.95 -7.74
C ALA A 38 4.94 6.47 -8.28
N ALA A 39 3.90 5.63 -8.35
CA ALA A 39 2.59 6.08 -8.80
C ALA A 39 1.97 7.04 -7.79
N LEU A 40 2.09 6.72 -6.49
CA LEU A 40 1.63 7.59 -5.41
C LEU A 40 2.36 8.93 -5.39
N VAL A 41 3.68 8.94 -5.61
CA VAL A 41 4.45 10.19 -5.72
C VAL A 41 3.89 11.09 -6.80
N ASN A 42 3.58 10.55 -7.98
CA ASN A 42 3.09 11.32 -9.12
C ASN A 42 1.68 11.91 -8.91
N GLN A 43 0.93 11.46 -7.89
CA GLN A 43 -0.38 12.02 -7.56
C GLN A 43 -0.30 13.30 -6.73
N PHE A 44 0.84 13.60 -6.11
CA PHE A 44 1.07 14.83 -5.35
C PHE A 44 1.85 15.84 -6.20
N SER A 45 1.34 17.06 -6.33
CA SER A 45 1.95 18.11 -7.14
C SER A 45 3.19 18.77 -6.50
N ASP A 46 3.34 18.70 -5.16
CA ASP A 46 4.42 19.37 -4.43
C ASP A 46 4.97 18.48 -3.31
N LEU A 47 5.65 17.40 -3.69
CA LEU A 47 6.20 16.43 -2.74
C LEU A 47 7.73 16.37 -2.73
N ASP A 48 8.40 16.83 -3.79
CA ASP A 48 9.85 16.67 -3.96
C ASP A 48 10.68 17.31 -2.84
N ASP A 49 10.18 18.34 -2.16
CA ASP A 49 10.85 18.93 -1.01
C ASP A 49 10.87 18.00 0.23
N HIS A 50 10.03 16.97 0.24
CA HIS A 50 9.82 16.02 1.34
C HIS A 50 10.20 14.57 0.98
N LEU A 51 10.75 14.34 -0.21
CA LEU A 51 11.19 13.01 -0.62
C LEU A 51 12.70 12.87 -0.41
N LEU A 52 13.08 11.76 0.20
CA LEU A 52 14.48 11.39 0.35
C LEU A 52 15.10 11.19 -1.04
N MET A 53 16.31 11.72 -1.23
CA MET A 53 17.08 11.49 -2.45
C MET A 53 17.41 10.00 -2.60
N SER A 54 17.23 9.45 -3.79
CA SER A 54 17.61 8.08 -4.10
C SER A 54 19.14 7.95 -4.21
N GLY A 55 19.71 6.85 -3.72
CA GLY A 55 21.15 6.59 -3.77
C GLY A 55 21.55 5.41 -2.91
N ASP A 56 22.85 5.12 -2.91
CA ASP A 56 23.42 4.06 -2.07
C ASP A 56 23.28 4.42 -0.58
N GLY A 57 23.01 3.41 0.26
CA GLY A 57 22.84 3.60 1.70
C GLY A 57 21.49 4.16 2.16
N VAL A 58 20.56 4.48 1.24
CA VAL A 58 19.21 4.97 1.59
C VAL A 58 18.47 4.01 2.54
N GLY A 59 18.58 2.70 2.34
CA GLY A 59 17.95 1.72 3.22
C GLY A 59 18.46 1.73 4.66
N GLU A 60 19.75 2.04 4.86
CA GLU A 60 20.34 2.17 6.20
C GLU A 60 19.89 3.48 6.86
N ILE A 61 19.85 4.56 6.08
CA ILE A 61 19.38 5.87 6.52
C ILE A 61 17.92 5.79 6.96
N THR A 62 17.05 5.15 6.19
CA THR A 62 15.63 5.05 6.54
C THR A 62 15.42 4.29 7.84
N ALA A 63 16.17 3.20 8.04
CA ALA A 63 16.12 2.41 9.28
C ALA A 63 16.63 3.18 10.50
N VAL A 64 17.79 3.84 10.39
CA VAL A 64 18.44 4.55 11.52
C VAL A 64 17.65 5.79 11.95
N PHE A 65 17.07 6.51 11.00
CA PHE A 65 16.39 7.78 11.25
C PHE A 65 14.85 7.65 11.27
N ASN A 66 14.34 6.42 11.19
CA ASN A 66 12.91 6.11 11.18
C ASN A 66 12.13 6.90 10.11
N ILE A 67 12.76 7.11 8.95
CA ILE A 67 12.13 7.76 7.79
C ILE A 67 11.10 6.77 7.25
N LYS A 68 9.84 7.19 7.23
CA LYS A 68 8.73 6.31 6.84
C LYS A 68 8.63 6.21 5.32
N PRO A 69 8.21 5.05 4.79
CA PRO A 69 7.73 4.96 3.42
C PRO A 69 6.54 5.88 3.20
N LEU A 70 6.47 6.51 2.02
CA LEU A 70 5.39 7.40 1.65
C LEU A 70 4.03 6.69 1.74
N SER A 71 3.96 5.44 1.26
CA SER A 71 2.73 4.64 1.32
C SER A 71 2.18 4.44 2.73
N GLN A 72 3.04 4.51 3.77
CA GLN A 72 2.65 4.38 5.17
C GLN A 72 2.32 5.72 5.84
N ALA A 73 2.71 6.83 5.23
CA ALA A 73 2.46 8.17 5.74
C ALA A 73 1.15 8.77 5.22
N VAL A 74 0.71 8.35 4.03
CA VAL A 74 -0.57 8.78 3.47
C VAL A 74 -1.74 8.10 4.16
N LYS A 75 -2.86 8.82 4.24
CA LYS A 75 -4.15 8.28 4.67
C LYS A 75 -5.09 8.21 3.48
N LEU A 76 -5.74 7.06 3.30
CA LEU A 76 -6.82 6.91 2.33
C LEU A 76 -8.07 7.64 2.84
N HIS A 77 -8.73 8.37 1.96
CA HIS A 77 -10.01 9.00 2.20
C HIS A 77 -10.99 8.57 1.10
N ILE A 78 -12.13 7.98 1.50
CA ILE A 78 -13.22 7.66 0.57
C ILE A 78 -14.08 8.92 0.40
N VAL A 79 -14.13 9.44 -0.81
CA VAL A 79 -14.95 10.60 -1.16
C VAL A 79 -16.41 10.15 -1.18
N ASP A 80 -17.28 10.93 -0.52
CA ASP A 80 -18.73 10.67 -0.43
C ASP A 80 -19.12 9.29 0.14
N GLY A 81 -18.36 8.78 1.10
CA GLY A 81 -18.56 7.46 1.72
C GLY A 81 -19.86 7.23 2.52
N LEU A 82 -20.79 8.18 2.54
CA LEU A 82 -22.02 8.14 3.35
C LEU A 82 -23.02 7.06 2.91
N ASN A 83 -22.94 6.60 1.66
CA ASN A 83 -23.88 5.62 1.08
C ASN A 83 -23.31 4.19 1.03
N ALA A 84 -22.31 3.89 1.85
CA ALA A 84 -21.69 2.57 1.87
C ALA A 84 -22.64 1.51 2.45
N VAL A 85 -22.79 0.39 1.75
CA VAL A 85 -23.61 -0.77 2.16
C VAL A 85 -22.73 -2.01 2.32
N GLU A 86 -22.99 -2.85 3.31
CA GLU A 86 -22.19 -4.07 3.52
C GLU A 86 -22.41 -5.11 2.41
N ALA A 87 -21.32 -5.58 1.81
CA ALA A 87 -21.32 -6.64 0.80
C ALA A 87 -21.08 -8.02 1.44
N MET A 88 -22.05 -8.46 2.24
CA MET A 88 -21.93 -9.67 3.07
C MET A 88 -21.63 -10.96 2.27
N SER A 89 -22.07 -11.06 1.02
CA SER A 89 -21.78 -12.22 0.16
C SER A 89 -20.30 -12.32 -0.19
N ILE A 90 -19.67 -11.21 -0.59
CA ILE A 90 -18.24 -11.13 -0.91
C ILE A 90 -17.41 -11.33 0.36
N GLN A 91 -17.81 -10.69 1.46
CA GLN A 91 -17.14 -10.87 2.75
C GLN A 91 -17.13 -12.34 3.20
N LYS A 92 -18.28 -13.03 3.12
CA LYS A 92 -18.38 -14.47 3.42
C LYS A 92 -17.53 -15.30 2.48
N GLN A 93 -17.50 -14.97 1.18
CA GLN A 93 -16.67 -15.68 0.20
C GLN A 93 -15.18 -15.57 0.58
N ILE A 94 -14.68 -14.36 0.89
CA ILE A 94 -13.29 -14.14 1.31
C ILE A 94 -12.98 -14.94 2.58
N ALA A 95 -13.84 -14.85 3.60
CA ALA A 95 -13.66 -15.57 4.86
C ALA A 95 -13.64 -17.11 4.66
N ASN A 96 -14.58 -17.64 3.87
CA ASN A 96 -14.69 -19.07 3.57
C ASN A 96 -13.50 -19.60 2.75
N ARG A 97 -12.83 -18.73 2.00
CA ARG A 97 -11.68 -19.08 1.15
C ARG A 97 -10.34 -18.89 1.84
N ARG A 98 -10.31 -18.34 3.06
CA ARG A 98 -9.07 -18.09 3.82
C ARG A 98 -8.11 -19.29 3.86
N PRO A 99 -8.54 -20.54 4.17
CA PRO A 99 -7.59 -21.66 4.24
C PRO A 99 -6.85 -21.94 2.92
N LEU A 100 -7.50 -21.68 1.78
CA LEU A 100 -6.91 -21.86 0.46
C LEU A 100 -5.96 -20.71 0.11
N ILE A 101 -6.29 -19.49 0.54
CA ILE A 101 -5.39 -18.34 0.41
C ILE A 101 -4.16 -18.53 1.30
N ASP A 102 -4.32 -19.06 2.52
CA ASP A 102 -3.21 -19.42 3.41
C ASP A 102 -2.28 -20.44 2.75
N ARG A 103 -2.85 -21.48 2.10
CA ARG A 103 -2.10 -22.49 1.35
C ARG A 103 -1.31 -21.88 0.19
N LEU A 104 -1.96 -21.01 -0.59
CA LEU A 104 -1.32 -20.28 -1.69
C LEU A 104 -0.15 -19.42 -1.20
N LEU A 105 -0.30 -18.74 -0.05
CA LEU A 105 0.75 -17.92 0.52
C LEU A 105 1.95 -18.76 0.97
N GLN A 106 1.71 -19.89 1.64
CA GLN A 106 2.78 -20.79 2.07
C GLN A 106 3.63 -21.28 0.90
N ALA A 107 3.01 -21.57 -0.24
CA ALA A 107 3.70 -22.03 -1.43
C ALA A 107 4.44 -20.92 -2.20
N GLU A 108 3.96 -19.67 -2.11
CA GLU A 108 4.61 -18.50 -2.73
C GLU A 108 5.75 -17.91 -1.89
N MET A 109 5.84 -18.27 -0.61
CA MET A 109 6.85 -17.75 0.31
C MET A 109 8.24 -18.34 0.03
N LYS A 110 9.23 -17.48 -0.14
CA LYS A 110 10.63 -17.91 -0.20
C LYS A 110 11.17 -18.25 1.19
N PRO A 111 12.13 -19.18 1.31
CA PRO A 111 12.84 -19.41 2.56
C PRO A 111 13.44 -18.10 3.10
N GLY A 112 13.08 -17.73 4.33
CA GLY A 112 13.56 -16.51 4.99
C GLY A 112 12.71 -15.25 4.75
N GLU A 113 11.66 -15.33 3.93
CA GLU A 113 10.68 -14.26 3.78
C GLU A 113 9.79 -14.21 5.03
N LYS A 114 9.49 -13.00 5.54
CA LYS A 114 8.64 -12.87 6.73
C LYS A 114 7.27 -13.47 6.47
N SER A 115 6.79 -14.30 7.41
CA SER A 115 5.41 -14.79 7.43
C SER A 115 4.43 -13.65 7.30
N PHE A 116 3.70 -13.60 6.18
CA PHE A 116 2.60 -12.66 6.02
C PHE A 116 1.38 -13.15 6.78
N ASN A 117 0.78 -12.24 7.54
CA ASN A 117 -0.36 -12.57 8.38
C ASN A 117 -1.67 -12.44 7.60
N ALA A 118 -2.08 -13.49 6.90
CA ALA A 118 -3.40 -13.54 6.27
C ALA A 118 -4.58 -13.59 7.26
N ALA A 119 -4.34 -13.60 8.58
CA ALA A 119 -5.41 -13.55 9.57
C ALA A 119 -6.26 -12.27 9.45
N PHE A 120 -5.75 -11.19 8.84
CA PHE A 120 -6.57 -10.01 8.59
C PHE A 120 -7.79 -10.32 7.70
N LEU A 121 -7.68 -11.29 6.78
CA LEU A 121 -8.76 -11.75 5.90
C LEU A 121 -9.98 -12.27 6.67
N ALA A 122 -9.79 -12.77 7.89
CA ALA A 122 -10.89 -13.23 8.74
C ALA A 122 -11.82 -12.08 9.18
N ASN A 123 -11.27 -10.86 9.25
CA ASN A 123 -11.96 -9.68 9.77
C ASN A 123 -12.12 -8.58 8.71
N VAL A 124 -11.85 -8.88 7.43
CA VAL A 124 -12.05 -7.92 6.35
C VAL A 124 -13.53 -7.58 6.29
N ARG A 125 -13.85 -6.30 6.45
CA ARG A 125 -15.19 -5.80 6.15
C ARG A 125 -15.25 -5.43 4.69
N VAL A 126 -16.36 -5.72 4.03
CA VAL A 126 -16.53 -5.35 2.62
C VAL A 126 -17.68 -4.37 2.50
N LEU A 127 -17.37 -3.17 2.01
CA LEU A 127 -18.33 -2.09 1.80
C LEU A 127 -18.47 -1.79 0.31
N LYS A 128 -19.70 -1.58 -0.12
CA LYS A 128 -20.10 -1.30 -1.49
C LYS A 128 -20.62 0.13 -1.59
N LEU A 129 -20.16 0.86 -2.59
CA LEU A 129 -20.57 2.23 -2.87
C LEU A 129 -21.10 2.33 -4.30
N PRO A 130 -22.10 3.20 -4.57
CA PRO A 130 -22.56 3.46 -5.94
C PRO A 130 -21.43 3.99 -6.83
N GLU A 131 -20.63 4.90 -6.27
CA GLU A 131 -19.41 5.44 -6.89
C GLU A 131 -18.29 5.37 -5.85
N LEU A 132 -17.15 4.80 -6.25
CA LEU A 132 -15.99 4.70 -5.38
C LEU A 132 -14.90 5.65 -5.87
N ASN A 133 -14.88 6.83 -5.24
CA ASN A 133 -13.85 7.85 -5.45
C ASN A 133 -12.92 7.87 -4.23
N ILE A 134 -11.62 7.89 -4.48
CA ILE A 134 -10.59 7.91 -3.43
C ILE A 134 -9.73 9.15 -3.51
N GLN A 135 -9.18 9.56 -2.38
CA GLN A 135 -8.21 10.63 -2.27
C GLN A 135 -7.16 10.24 -1.22
N TYR A 136 -5.88 10.54 -1.45
CA TYR A 136 -4.85 10.36 -0.44
C TYR A 136 -4.52 11.69 0.24
N TRP A 137 -4.44 11.66 1.57
CA TRP A 137 -4.13 12.81 2.39
C TRP A 137 -2.79 12.59 3.09
N LEU A 138 -1.93 13.60 3.06
CA LEU A 138 -0.61 13.55 3.65
C LEU A 138 -0.39 14.78 4.52
N THR A 139 -0.19 14.57 5.82
CA THR A 139 0.07 15.67 6.76
C THR A 139 1.57 15.83 6.98
N ILE A 140 2.12 16.98 6.61
CA ILE A 140 3.55 17.32 6.74
C ILE A 140 3.66 18.76 7.22
N ASP A 141 4.49 19.03 8.22
CA ASP A 141 4.79 20.37 8.74
C ASP A 141 3.52 21.21 9.04
N GLY A 142 2.49 20.56 9.57
CA GLY A 142 1.20 21.19 9.93
C GLY A 142 0.29 21.50 8.74
N ARG A 143 0.68 21.16 7.50
CA ARG A 143 -0.14 21.27 6.29
C ARG A 143 -0.64 19.90 5.87
N THR A 144 -1.79 19.86 5.18
CA THR A 144 -2.32 18.63 4.59
C THR A 144 -2.32 18.77 3.08
N LEU A 145 -1.50 17.96 2.42
CA LEU A 145 -1.51 17.78 0.98
C LEU A 145 -2.57 16.74 0.63
N LYS A 146 -3.24 16.94 -0.51
CA LYS A 146 -4.28 16.05 -1.02
C LYS A 146 -4.01 15.77 -2.49
N THR A 147 -4.27 14.54 -2.92
CA THR A 147 -4.33 14.21 -4.34
C THR A 147 -5.63 14.72 -4.95
N GLU A 148 -5.74 14.73 -6.27
CA GLU A 148 -7.07 14.82 -6.89
C GLU A 148 -7.90 13.55 -6.57
N PRO A 149 -9.24 13.66 -6.52
CA PRO A 149 -10.11 12.49 -6.45
C PRO A 149 -9.91 11.56 -7.66
N GLU A 150 -9.81 10.26 -7.40
CA GLU A 150 -9.65 9.21 -8.41
C GLU A 150 -10.78 8.19 -8.31
N ALA A 151 -11.47 7.93 -9.42
CA ALA A 151 -12.46 6.86 -9.51
C ALA A 151 -11.77 5.50 -9.61
N VAL A 152 -12.14 4.55 -8.74
CA VAL A 152 -11.59 3.19 -8.73
C VAL A 152 -12.70 2.18 -8.45
N SER A 153 -12.66 0.99 -9.06
CA SER A 153 -13.73 0.00 -8.81
C SER A 153 -13.52 -0.83 -7.54
N VAL A 154 -12.29 -0.91 -7.03
CA VAL A 154 -11.94 -1.65 -5.79
C VAL A 154 -10.78 -0.96 -5.09
N LYS A 155 -10.87 -0.80 -3.78
CA LYS A 155 -9.77 -0.30 -2.95
C LYS A 155 -9.73 -0.96 -1.59
N PHE A 156 -8.55 -1.46 -1.18
CA PHE A 156 -8.37 -1.95 0.19
C PHE A 156 -7.73 -0.87 1.07
N ASP A 157 -8.37 -0.60 2.21
CA ASP A 157 -7.83 0.22 3.28
C ASP A 157 -7.27 -0.68 4.38
N SER A 158 -5.95 -0.79 4.42
CA SER A 158 -5.24 -1.59 5.41
C SER A 158 -5.30 -0.99 6.83
N ALA A 159 -5.54 0.32 6.97
CA ALA A 159 -5.57 0.98 8.28
C ALA A 159 -6.84 0.62 9.06
N VAL A 160 -7.96 0.45 8.37
CA VAL A 160 -9.26 0.09 8.98
C VAL A 160 -9.73 -1.32 8.60
N ASN A 161 -8.95 -2.06 7.81
CA ASN A 161 -9.25 -3.41 7.33
C ASN A 161 -10.57 -3.51 6.55
N ILE A 162 -10.80 -2.55 5.65
CA ILE A 162 -12.02 -2.47 4.83
C ILE A 162 -11.66 -2.58 3.35
N LEU A 163 -12.38 -3.46 2.64
CA LEU A 163 -12.38 -3.54 1.18
C LEU A 163 -13.58 -2.75 0.65
N TYR A 164 -13.31 -1.64 -0.02
CA TYR A 164 -14.31 -0.82 -0.71
C TYR A 164 -14.48 -1.30 -2.15
N LEU A 165 -15.72 -1.39 -2.60
CA LEU A 165 -16.11 -1.88 -3.92
C LEU A 165 -17.11 -0.93 -4.57
N GLU A 166 -17.00 -0.77 -5.88
CA GLU A 166 -18.06 -0.22 -6.73
C GLU A 166 -19.13 -1.30 -7.02
N ASP A 167 -20.16 -0.97 -7.79
CA ASP A 167 -21.36 -1.76 -7.92
C ASP A 167 -21.17 -3.15 -8.54
N ILE A 168 -20.23 -3.27 -9.48
CA ILE A 168 -19.94 -4.50 -10.23
C ILE A 168 -18.41 -4.72 -10.22
N PRO A 169 -17.84 -5.19 -9.09
CA PRO A 169 -16.41 -5.37 -8.98
C PRO A 169 -15.97 -6.67 -9.67
N SER A 170 -14.80 -6.64 -10.32
CA SER A 170 -14.16 -7.84 -10.86
C SER A 170 -13.37 -8.56 -9.77
N TRP A 171 -13.47 -9.90 -9.73
CA TRP A 171 -12.60 -10.72 -8.87
C TRP A 171 -11.12 -10.46 -9.11
N ALA A 172 -10.72 -10.07 -10.32
CA ALA A 172 -9.33 -9.72 -10.60
C ALA A 172 -8.87 -8.49 -9.82
N MET A 173 -9.73 -7.47 -9.68
CA MET A 173 -9.42 -6.25 -8.93
C MET A 173 -9.42 -6.48 -7.42
N ILE A 174 -10.42 -7.22 -6.91
CA ILE A 174 -10.46 -7.66 -5.51
C ILE A 174 -9.18 -8.41 -5.15
N SER A 175 -8.80 -9.37 -5.99
CA SER A 175 -7.63 -10.21 -5.73
C SER A 175 -6.32 -9.43 -5.79
N ARG A 176 -6.23 -8.42 -6.67
CA ARG A 176 -5.07 -7.53 -6.73
C ARG A 176 -4.93 -6.71 -5.45
N GLU A 177 -5.99 -6.07 -4.97
CA GLU A 177 -5.93 -5.26 -3.75
C GLU A 177 -5.65 -6.12 -2.51
N LEU A 178 -6.25 -7.31 -2.41
CA LEU A 178 -5.94 -8.25 -1.34
C LEU A 178 -4.49 -8.73 -1.41
N ALA A 179 -3.97 -9.05 -2.60
CA ALA A 179 -2.59 -9.47 -2.75
C ALA A 179 -1.59 -8.36 -2.39
N ILE A 180 -1.91 -7.09 -2.72
CA ILE A 180 -1.12 -5.92 -2.31
C ILE A 180 -1.13 -5.77 -0.79
N ALA A 181 -2.31 -5.88 -0.17
CA ALA A 181 -2.45 -5.84 1.27
C ALA A 181 -1.66 -6.94 1.98
N ILE A 182 -1.63 -8.14 1.37
CA ILE A 182 -0.86 -9.26 1.91
C ILE A 182 0.64 -9.04 1.73
N LYS A 183 1.16 -8.80 0.51
CA LYS A 183 2.61 -8.69 0.24
C LYS A 183 3.22 -7.34 0.64
N GLY A 184 2.41 -6.32 0.91
CA GLY A 184 2.87 -4.96 1.17
C GLY A 184 3.58 -4.32 -0.03
N SER A 185 3.38 -4.84 -1.24
CA SER A 185 4.02 -4.33 -2.47
C SER A 185 3.10 -4.50 -3.68
N ARG A 186 3.39 -3.79 -4.78
CA ARG A 186 2.62 -3.89 -6.04
C ARG A 186 3.02 -5.08 -6.91
N ALA A 187 4.14 -5.74 -6.63
CA ALA A 187 4.65 -6.89 -7.38
C ALA A 187 3.94 -8.19 -6.96
N VAL A 188 2.64 -8.30 -7.28
CA VAL A 188 1.75 -9.34 -6.73
C VAL A 188 1.28 -10.38 -7.75
N GLY A 189 1.82 -10.37 -8.97
CA GLY A 189 1.28 -11.09 -10.14
C GLY A 189 0.74 -12.50 -9.86
N GLY A 190 1.61 -13.44 -9.48
CA GLY A 190 1.22 -14.84 -9.22
C GLY A 190 0.20 -14.97 -8.09
N LEU A 191 0.43 -14.29 -6.98
CA LEU A 191 -0.47 -14.29 -5.82
C LEU A 191 -1.88 -13.76 -6.18
N ALA A 192 -1.96 -12.65 -6.91
CA ALA A 192 -3.24 -12.07 -7.31
C ALA A 192 -4.02 -13.00 -8.26
N ILE A 193 -3.33 -13.74 -9.14
CA ILE A 193 -3.95 -14.75 -10.01
C ILE A 193 -4.50 -15.90 -9.17
N GLY A 194 -3.70 -16.47 -8.26
CA GLY A 194 -4.15 -17.56 -7.41
C GLY A 194 -5.34 -17.17 -6.52
N ILE A 195 -5.31 -15.97 -5.90
CA ILE A 195 -6.44 -15.45 -5.11
C ILE A 195 -7.68 -15.31 -6.00
N LYS A 196 -7.54 -14.82 -7.24
CA LYS A 196 -8.66 -14.66 -8.18
C LYS A 196 -9.31 -16.00 -8.48
N GLU A 197 -8.54 -17.01 -8.84
CA GLU A 197 -9.07 -18.35 -9.13
C GLU A 197 -9.83 -18.92 -7.91
N VAL A 198 -9.25 -18.81 -6.72
CA VAL A 198 -9.84 -19.26 -5.46
C VAL A 198 -11.15 -18.54 -5.14
N LEU A 199 -11.17 -17.21 -5.26
CA LEU A 199 -12.35 -16.39 -4.93
C LEU A 199 -13.47 -16.54 -5.97
N SER A 200 -13.12 -16.67 -7.26
CA SER A 200 -14.08 -16.81 -8.36
C SER A 200 -14.71 -18.19 -8.47
N ALA A 201 -14.11 -19.21 -7.86
CA ALA A 201 -14.64 -20.57 -7.91
C ALA A 201 -15.97 -20.71 -7.14
N ASP A 202 -16.94 -21.39 -7.76
CA ASP A 202 -18.30 -21.56 -7.23
C ASP A 202 -18.33 -22.27 -5.88
N THR A 203 -17.41 -23.22 -5.66
CA THR A 203 -17.37 -24.05 -4.45
C THR A 203 -15.97 -24.16 -3.87
N PHE A 204 -15.88 -24.48 -2.58
CA PHE A 204 -14.60 -24.70 -1.91
C PHE A 204 -13.83 -25.84 -2.55
N GLY A 205 -14.51 -26.95 -2.87
CA GLY A 205 -13.88 -28.09 -3.53
C GLY A 205 -13.32 -27.73 -4.91
N LYS A 206 -14.02 -26.91 -5.70
CA LYS A 206 -13.52 -26.42 -6.99
C LYS A 206 -12.30 -25.51 -6.81
N ALA A 207 -12.36 -24.58 -5.86
CA ALA A 207 -11.24 -23.70 -5.52
C ALA A 207 -9.99 -24.48 -5.11
N SER A 208 -10.15 -25.51 -4.27
CA SER A 208 -9.05 -26.38 -3.82
C SER A 208 -8.41 -27.14 -4.98
N ARG A 209 -9.23 -27.73 -5.87
CA ARG A 209 -8.72 -28.45 -7.04
C ARG A 209 -7.95 -27.53 -7.99
N ILE A 210 -8.44 -26.30 -8.22
CA ILE A 210 -7.70 -25.34 -9.04
C ILE A 210 -6.32 -25.05 -8.45
N LEU A 211 -6.20 -24.91 -7.13
CA LEU A 211 -4.89 -24.76 -6.50
C LEU A 211 -4.01 -26.02 -6.64
N ASP A 212 -4.58 -27.22 -6.54
CA ASP A 212 -3.85 -28.48 -6.79
C ASP A 212 -3.31 -28.51 -8.24
N GLU A 213 -4.14 -28.15 -9.22
CA GLU A 213 -3.79 -28.08 -10.65
C GLU A 213 -2.72 -27.04 -10.96
N LEU A 214 -2.70 -25.93 -10.22
CA LEU A 214 -1.66 -24.89 -10.31
C LEU A 214 -0.36 -25.27 -9.56
N GLY A 215 -0.31 -26.45 -8.93
CA GLY A 215 0.88 -26.97 -8.24
C GLY A 215 1.05 -26.48 -6.80
N TYR A 216 0.04 -25.82 -6.23
CA TYR A 216 0.09 -25.28 -4.87
C TYR A 216 -0.37 -26.30 -3.83
N MET A 217 0.10 -27.55 -3.82
CA MET A 217 -0.42 -28.65 -2.97
C MET A 217 -0.31 -28.43 -1.46
#